data_AF-A0A6I3FFN0-F1
#
_entry.id   AF-A0A6I3FFN0-F1
#
_cell.length_a   1.000
_cell.length_b   1.000
_cell.length_c   1.000
_cell.angle_alpha   90.00
_cell.angle_beta   90.00
_cell.angle_gamma   90.00
#
_symmetry.space_group_name_H-M   'P 1'
#
loop_
_entity.id
_entity.type
_entity.pdbx_description
1 polymer ?
#
loop_
_entity_poly.entity_id
_entity_poly.type
_entity_poly.pdbx_seq_one_letter_code
_entity_poly.pdbx_strand_id
1 'polypeptide(L)'
;MSLIKLRAFAKASHFGPTMLITGISFLLSVRLWWEGPAYVIAFTVFLGQLIIGWSNDLYDYNDDVKHKRTNKPLVAGTISVRQLRKATFILLPLAVIANLIGPLGLKGGTVYLLGVGCG
;
A
#
# COMPACT_ATOMS: atom_id res chain seq x y z
N MET A 1 -11.47 14.63 -5.92
CA MET A 1 -10.85 13.64 -6.84
C MET A 1 -11.98 12.87 -7.52
N SER A 2 -11.93 12.60 -8.83
CA SER A 2 -13.02 11.84 -9.49
C SER A 2 -13.00 10.35 -9.11
N LEU A 3 -14.15 9.69 -9.15
CA LEU A 3 -14.29 8.25 -8.88
C LEU A 3 -13.37 7.39 -9.77
N ILE A 4 -13.17 7.82 -11.03
CA ILE A 4 -12.27 7.16 -11.98
C ILE A 4 -10.82 7.19 -11.46
N LYS A 5 -10.34 8.35 -10.98
CA LYS A 5 -9.00 8.48 -10.43
C LYS A 5 -8.84 7.67 -9.15
N LEU A 6 -9.84 7.68 -8.27
CA LEU A 6 -9.81 6.88 -7.04
C LEU A 6 -9.67 5.39 -7.35
N ARG A 7 -10.47 4.88 -8.29
CA ARG A 7 -10.37 3.49 -8.76
C ARG A 7 -9.01 3.19 -9.41
N ALA A 8 -8.43 4.15 -10.13
CA ALA A 8 -7.10 4.00 -10.72
C ALA A 8 -6.01 3.87 -9.64
N PHE A 9 -6.03 4.69 -8.58
CA PHE A 9 -5.10 4.55 -7.45
C PHE A 9 -5.25 3.21 -6.73
N ALA A 10 -6.49 2.76 -6.50
CA ALA A 10 -6.75 1.46 -5.90
C ALA A 10 -6.26 0.31 -6.80
N LYS A 11 -6.49 0.41 -8.11
CA LYS A 11 -6.01 -0.60 -9.05
C LYS A 11 -4.47 -0.66 -9.09
N ALA A 12 -3.81 0.50 -9.05
CA ALA A 12 -2.34 0.59 -9.00
C ALA A 12 -1.74 0.06 -7.69
N SER A 13 -2.50 0.04 -6.59
CA SER A 13 -2.06 -0.63 -5.35
C SER A 13 -2.33 -2.14 -5.34
N HIS A 14 -2.73 -2.75 -6.45
CA HIS A 14 -3.17 -4.15 -6.47
C HIS A 14 -4.26 -4.40 -5.42
N PHE A 15 -5.38 -3.67 -5.51
CA PHE A 15 -6.40 -3.62 -4.46
C PHE A 15 -6.86 -4.99 -3.92
N GLY A 16 -7.03 -5.99 -4.79
CA GLY A 16 -7.41 -7.34 -4.39
C GLY A 16 -6.41 -7.96 -3.39
N PRO A 17 -5.15 -8.18 -3.81
CA PRO A 17 -4.07 -8.58 -2.89
C PRO A 17 -3.92 -7.70 -1.65
N THR A 18 -3.98 -6.37 -1.82
CA THR A 18 -3.91 -5.41 -0.70
C THR A 18 -4.98 -5.69 0.36
N MET A 19 -6.23 -5.86 -0.05
CA MET A 19 -7.34 -6.13 0.86
C MET A 19 -7.26 -7.53 1.47
N LEU A 20 -6.77 -8.53 0.72
CA LEU A 20 -6.57 -9.88 1.23
C LEU A 20 -5.54 -9.88 2.38
N ILE A 21 -4.36 -9.30 2.15
CA ILE A 21 -3.29 -9.24 3.17
C ILE A 21 -3.75 -8.41 4.38
N THR A 22 -4.42 -7.27 4.14
CA THR A 22 -5.00 -6.45 5.20
C THR A 22 -6.01 -7.24 6.05
N GLY A 23 -6.91 -7.98 5.40
CA GLY A 23 -7.93 -8.79 6.07
C GLY A 23 -7.32 -9.95 6.87
N ILE A 24 -6.33 -10.66 6.30
CA ILE A 24 -5.61 -11.71 7.02
C ILE A 24 -4.93 -11.14 8.27
N SER A 25 -4.23 -10.00 8.13
CA SER A 25 -3.58 -9.33 9.27
C SER A 25 -4.59 -8.91 10.34
N PHE A 26 -5.76 -8.38 9.95
CA PHE A 26 -6.84 -8.07 10.88
C PHE A 26 -7.31 -9.30 11.64
N LEU A 27 -7.67 -10.39 10.94
CA LEU A 27 -8.18 -11.62 11.55
C LEU A 27 -7.17 -12.27 12.49
N LEU A 28 -5.89 -12.29 12.10
CA LEU A 28 -4.81 -12.78 12.97
C LEU A 28 -4.65 -11.89 14.21
N SER A 29 -4.76 -10.58 14.05
CA SER A 29 -4.62 -9.63 15.16
C SER A 29 -5.79 -9.74 16.14
N VAL A 30 -7.03 -9.90 15.65
CA VAL A 30 -8.21 -10.20 16.48
C VAL A 30 -8.08 -11.54 17.21
N ARG A 31 -7.37 -12.52 16.62
CA ARG A 31 -7.18 -13.81 17.28
C ARG A 31 -6.14 -13.76 18.40
N LEU A 32 -5.09 -12.98 18.20
CA LEU A 32 -3.97 -12.88 19.13
C LEU A 32 -4.24 -11.84 20.23
N TRP A 33 -4.95 -10.76 19.91
CA TRP A 33 -5.26 -9.60 20.77
C TRP A 33 -6.77 -9.26 20.70
N TRP A 34 -7.18 -8.08 21.17
CA TRP A 34 -8.56 -7.58 21.05
C TRP A 34 -8.73 -6.66 19.84
N GLU A 35 -9.98 -6.30 19.53
CA GLU A 35 -10.37 -5.61 18.28
C GLU A 35 -9.71 -4.25 18.06
N GLY A 36 -9.50 -3.44 19.09
CA GLY A 36 -8.96 -2.08 18.96
C GLY A 36 -7.58 -2.07 18.26
N PRO A 37 -6.56 -2.72 18.82
CA PRO A 37 -5.26 -2.88 18.18
C PRO A 37 -5.32 -3.57 16.82
N ALA A 38 -6.25 -4.52 16.62
CA ALA A 38 -6.38 -5.22 15.34
C ALA A 38 -6.74 -4.26 14.20
N TYR A 39 -7.61 -3.29 14.44
CA TYR A 39 -7.89 -2.24 13.46
C TYR A 39 -6.66 -1.40 13.13
N VAL A 40 -5.85 -1.05 14.14
CA VAL A 40 -4.63 -0.27 13.92
C VAL A 40 -3.61 -1.07 13.11
N ILE A 41 -3.42 -2.36 13.41
CA ILE A 41 -2.52 -3.24 12.65
C ILE A 41 -3.00 -3.40 11.21
N ALA A 42 -4.30 -3.63 11.01
CA ALA A 42 -4.86 -3.73 9.67
C ALA A 42 -4.66 -2.43 8.88
N PHE A 43 -4.88 -1.28 9.52
CA PHE A 43 -4.64 0.02 8.90
C PHE A 43 -3.16 0.21 8.53
N THR A 44 -2.23 -0.11 9.41
CA THR A 44 -0.80 0.03 9.12
C THR A 44 -0.34 -0.91 8.02
N VAL A 45 -0.91 -2.12 7.97
CA VAL A 45 -0.69 -3.09 6.88
C VAL A 45 -1.23 -2.58 5.56
N PHE A 46 -2.44 -2.03 5.56
CA PHE A 46 -3.05 -1.44 4.38
C PHE A 46 -2.18 -0.31 3.81
N LEU A 47 -1.66 0.58 4.65
CA LEU A 47 -0.75 1.65 4.22
C LEU A 47 0.53 1.10 3.58
N GLY A 48 1.14 0.07 4.18
CA GLY A 48 2.33 -0.57 3.61
C GLY A 48 2.04 -1.21 2.24
N GLN A 49 0.90 -1.89 2.10
CA GLN A 49 0.48 -2.48 0.83
C GLN A 49 0.22 -1.44 -0.27
N LEU A 50 -0.36 -0.27 0.08
CA LEU A 50 -0.47 0.84 -0.87
C LEU A 50 0.90 1.32 -1.36
N ILE A 51 1.86 1.47 -0.44
CA ILE A 51 3.21 1.93 -0.77
C ILE A 51 3.89 0.93 -1.70
N ILE A 52 3.90 -0.37 -1.36
CA ILE A 52 4.49 -1.46 -2.16
C ILE A 52 3.91 -1.46 -3.57
N GLY A 53 2.58 -1.49 -3.68
CA GLY A 53 1.93 -1.55 -5.00
C GLY A 53 2.27 -0.34 -5.87
N TRP A 54 2.25 0.86 -5.28
CA TRP A 54 2.57 2.07 -6.01
C TRP A 54 4.06 2.23 -6.35
N SER A 55 4.98 1.83 -5.46
CA SER A 55 6.41 1.86 -5.75
C SER A 55 6.76 0.89 -6.89
N ASN A 56 6.15 -0.29 -6.89
CA ASN A 56 6.34 -1.29 -7.94
C ASN A 56 5.80 -0.80 -9.29
N ASP A 57 4.60 -0.24 -9.33
CA ASP A 57 4.05 0.37 -10.55
C ASP A 57 4.87 1.58 -11.05
N LEU A 58 5.52 2.34 -10.16
CA LEU A 58 6.43 3.42 -10.54
C LEU A 58 7.76 2.90 -11.09
N TYR A 59 8.30 1.85 -10.49
CA TYR A 59 9.56 1.22 -10.91
C TYR A 59 9.40 0.52 -12.27
N ASP A 60 8.33 -0.26 -12.43
CA ASP A 60 8.03 -1.05 -13.62
C ASP A 60 7.55 -0.22 -14.81
N TYR A 61 7.20 1.06 -14.60
CA TYR A 61 6.49 1.88 -15.58
C TYR A 61 7.10 1.84 -16.99
N ASN A 62 8.42 1.97 -17.11
CA ASN A 62 9.09 1.97 -18.41
C ASN A 62 8.95 0.63 -19.13
N ASP A 63 9.02 -0.48 -18.40
CA ASP A 63 8.88 -1.81 -18.97
C ASP A 63 7.41 -2.12 -19.27
N ASP A 64 6.48 -1.70 -18.43
CA ASP A 64 5.04 -1.83 -18.69
C ASP A 64 4.60 -1.06 -19.94
N VAL A 65 5.20 0.11 -20.21
CA VAL A 65 5.01 0.88 -21.46
C VAL A 65 5.55 0.11 -22.66
N LYS A 66 6.77 -0.44 -22.60
CA LYS A 66 7.35 -1.25 -23.69
C LYS A 66 6.49 -2.46 -24.02
N HIS A 67 5.93 -3.11 -23.00
CA HIS A 67 5.04 -4.27 -23.15
C HIS A 67 3.58 -3.90 -23.42
N LYS A 68 3.25 -2.61 -23.60
CA LYS A 68 1.89 -2.11 -23.87
C LYS A 68 0.84 -2.62 -22.88
N ARG A 69 1.18 -2.66 -21.58
CA ARG A 69 0.29 -3.14 -20.51
C ARG A 69 -0.77 -2.09 -20.15
N THR A 70 -1.65 -1.78 -21.11
CA THR A 70 -2.73 -0.79 -20.99
C THR A 70 -3.80 -1.15 -19.96
N ASN A 71 -3.76 -2.36 -19.41
CA ASN A 71 -4.56 -2.72 -18.25
C ASN A 71 -4.09 -2.00 -16.97
N LYS A 72 -2.83 -1.56 -16.89
CA LYS A 72 -2.30 -0.79 -15.76
C LYS A 72 -2.70 0.70 -15.84
N PRO A 73 -3.15 1.32 -14.73
CA PRO A 73 -3.61 2.71 -14.70
C PRO A 73 -2.61 3.75 -15.22
N LEU A 74 -1.31 3.58 -14.94
CA LEU A 74 -0.27 4.51 -15.42
C LEU A 74 -0.08 4.42 -16.92
N VAL A 75 0.01 3.20 -17.47
CA VAL A 75 0.17 2.99 -18.92
C VAL A 75 -1.05 3.48 -19.68
N ALA A 76 -2.25 3.29 -19.11
CA ALA A 76 -3.49 3.82 -19.66
C ALA A 76 -3.62 5.36 -19.55
N GLY A 77 -2.72 6.05 -18.84
CA GLY A 77 -2.78 7.50 -18.62
C GLY A 77 -3.90 7.99 -17.70
N THR A 78 -4.63 7.08 -17.04
CA THR A 78 -5.73 7.44 -16.12
C THR A 78 -5.23 8.18 -14.87
N ILE A 79 -4.01 7.86 -14.45
CA ILE A 79 -3.21 8.58 -13.45
C ILE A 79 -1.79 8.77 -14.00
N SER A 80 -1.13 9.86 -13.62
CA SER A 80 0.24 10.12 -14.05
C SER A 80 1.28 9.62 -13.05
N VAL A 81 2.49 9.32 -13.53
CA VAL A 81 3.68 9.00 -12.71
C VAL A 81 3.87 10.06 -11.60
N ARG A 82 3.70 11.34 -11.93
CA ARG A 82 3.83 12.44 -10.96
C ARG A 82 2.77 12.38 -9.86
N GLN A 83 1.53 12.02 -10.21
CA GLN A 83 0.45 11.88 -9.23
C GLN A 83 0.69 10.69 -8.31
N LEU A 84 1.06 9.54 -8.86
CA LEU A 84 1.34 8.34 -8.07
C LEU A 84 2.55 8.53 -7.16
N ARG A 85 3.65 9.09 -7.69
CA ARG A 85 4.83 9.43 -6.90
C ARG A 85 4.49 10.38 -5.75
N LYS A 86 3.72 11.44 -5.99
CA LYS A 86 3.27 12.33 -4.90
C LYS A 86 2.47 11.58 -3.84
N ALA A 87 1.53 10.72 -4.25
CA ALA A 87 0.74 9.93 -3.31
C ALA A 87 1.63 9.02 -2.46
N THR A 88 2.56 8.28 -3.06
CA THR A 88 3.53 7.43 -2.35
C THR A 88 4.38 8.24 -1.36
N PHE A 89 4.92 9.39 -1.78
CA PHE A 89 5.76 10.23 -0.90
C PHE A 89 4.98 10.85 0.26
N ILE A 90 3.69 11.15 0.09
CA ILE A 90 2.84 11.67 1.17
C ILE A 90 2.47 10.54 2.15
N LEU A 91 2.17 9.35 1.63
CA LEU A 91 1.74 8.21 2.45
C LEU A 91 2.88 7.50 3.17
N LEU A 92 4.10 7.53 2.61
CA LEU A 92 5.27 6.93 3.22
C LEU A 92 5.53 7.38 4.68
N PRO A 93 5.65 8.68 5.00
CA PRO A 93 5.86 9.10 6.39
C PRO A 93 4.68 8.73 7.29
N LEU A 94 3.44 8.78 6.78
CA LEU A 94 2.25 8.35 7.54
C LEU A 94 2.32 6.86 7.90
N ALA A 95 2.71 6.01 6.95
CA ALA A 95 2.87 4.58 7.18
C ALA A 95 4.01 4.27 8.16
N VAL A 96 5.14 4.97 8.03
CA VAL A 96 6.28 4.83 8.95
C VAL A 96 5.87 5.21 10.37
N ILE A 97 5.30 6.40 10.55
CA ILE A 97 4.87 6.87 11.87
C ILE A 97 3.83 5.92 12.46
N ALA A 98 2.78 5.58 11.70
CA ALA A 98 1.71 4.69 12.16
C ALA A 98 2.22 3.31 12.58
N ASN A 99 3.20 2.74 11.87
CA ASN A 99 3.81 1.47 12.25
C ASN A 99 4.70 1.57 13.49
N LEU A 100 5.45 2.66 13.65
CA LEU A 100 6.37 2.83 14.79
C LEU A 100 5.65 3.13 16.11
N ILE A 101 4.57 3.92 16.06
CA ILE A 101 3.74 4.23 17.25
C ILE A 101 2.59 3.23 17.45
N GLY A 102 2.48 2.25 16.56
CA GLY A 102 1.41 1.26 16.56
C GLY A 102 1.52 0.25 17.72
N PRO A 103 0.50 -0.60 17.87
CA PRO A 103 0.41 -1.59 18.95
C PRO A 103 1.55 -2.60 18.99
N LEU A 104 2.20 -2.87 17.86
CA LEU A 104 3.35 -3.77 17.77
C LEU A 104 4.67 -3.13 18.28
N GLY A 105 4.63 -1.84 18.63
CA GLY A 105 5.77 -1.06 19.10
C GLY A 105 6.91 -0.97 18.09
N LEU A 106 8.06 -0.47 18.53
CA LEU A 106 9.23 -0.27 17.67
C LEU A 106 9.73 -1.57 17.05
N LYS A 107 9.76 -2.68 17.80
CA LYS A 107 10.31 -3.96 17.30
C LYS A 107 9.44 -4.55 16.17
N GLY A 108 8.13 -4.67 16.39
CA GLY A 108 7.24 -5.22 15.37
C GLY A 108 7.05 -4.25 14.21
N GLY A 109 6.94 -2.95 14.49
CA GLY A 109 6.83 -1.90 13.48
C GLY A 109 8.02 -1.84 12.54
N THR A 110 9.27 -1.94 13.04
CA THR A 110 10.46 -1.93 12.17
C THR A 110 10.59 -3.19 11.34
N VAL A 111 10.28 -4.37 11.89
CA VAL A 111 10.25 -5.63 11.10
C VAL A 111 9.23 -5.54 9.98
N TYR A 112 8.04 -5.00 10.25
CA TYR A 112 7.05 -4.80 9.20
C TYR A 112 7.51 -3.79 8.15
N LEU A 113 8.08 -2.65 8.56
CA LEU A 113 8.61 -1.64 7.64
C LEU A 113 9.78 -2.16 6.79
N LEU A 114 10.60 -3.07 7.32
CA LEU A 114 11.62 -3.77 6.53
C LEU A 114 10.95 -4.61 5.43
N GLY A 115 9.90 -5.36 5.77
CA GLY A 115 9.10 -6.11 4.80
C GLY A 115 8.50 -5.21 3.70
N VAL A 116 8.00 -4.02 4.08
CA VAL A 116 7.51 -3.01 3.12
C VAL A 116 8.63 -2.48 2.23
N GLY A 117 9.83 -2.26 2.76
CA GLY A 117 10.97 -1.78 1.98
C GLY A 117 11.58 -2.82 1.04
N CYS A 118 11.37 -4.11 1.31
CA CYS A 118 11.84 -5.22 0.48
C CYS A 118 10.83 -5.70 -0.57
N GLY A 119 9.57 -5.24 -0.50
CA GLY A 119 8.49 -5.61 -1.42
C GLY A 119 8.31 -4.62 -2.54
#